data_AF-A0A9X2BEC6-F1
#
_entry.id   AF-A0A9X2BEC6-F1
#
_cell.length_a   1.000
_cell.length_b   1.000
_cell.length_c   1.000
_cell.angle_alpha   90.00
_cell.angle_beta   90.00
_cell.angle_gamma   90.00
#
_symmetry.space_group_name_H-M   'P 1'
#
loop_
_entity.id
_entity.type
_entity.pdbx_description
1 polymer ?
#
loop_
_entity_poly.entity_id
_entity_poly.type
_entity_poly.pdbx_seq_one_letter_code
_entity_poly.pdbx_strand_id
1 'polypeptide(L)'
;MKTLPNTSSITPKILYYGTPVVLLTTLNEDRTVNISPISSSWALGNCILLGIGLGGKAIENLERTPECVLNIPDASLWEQVERLAPYTGKDPVPPYKQELGFTYKKDKFEAAGFTSTSSTSVQPDRIAECPLQIEAEVKQIRIPEYSPFFAIVETQAVSVHAHTGIIKGENHIDPAKWNPLIYNFRHYFSLGEELGKTYRSET
;
A
#
# COMPACT_ATOMS: atom_id res chain seq x y z
N MET A 1 9.94 -36.29 -24.57
CA MET A 1 9.85 -34.86 -24.94
C MET A 1 8.96 -34.17 -23.93
N LYS A 2 9.33 -32.97 -23.46
CA LYS A 2 8.50 -32.21 -22.53
C LYS A 2 7.44 -31.45 -23.33
N THR A 3 6.17 -31.82 -23.18
CA THR A 3 5.06 -31.08 -23.81
C THR A 3 4.97 -29.71 -23.15
N LEU A 4 5.14 -28.65 -23.93
CA LEU A 4 4.95 -27.29 -23.44
C LEU A 4 3.46 -26.92 -23.51
N PRO A 5 2.97 -26.10 -22.57
CA PRO A 5 1.62 -25.58 -22.66
C PRO A 5 1.45 -24.69 -23.91
N ASN A 6 0.25 -24.71 -24.49
CA ASN A 6 -0.13 -23.79 -25.57
C ASN A 6 -0.17 -22.35 -25.04
N THR A 7 0.25 -21.39 -25.87
CA THR A 7 0.26 -19.96 -25.52
C THR A 7 -0.66 -19.17 -26.45
N SER A 8 -1.24 -18.09 -25.95
CA SER A 8 -2.07 -17.17 -26.73
C SER A 8 -1.76 -15.73 -26.30
N SER A 9 -1.77 -14.81 -27.26
CA SER A 9 -1.55 -13.38 -26.99
C SER A 9 -2.86 -12.74 -26.55
N ILE A 10 -2.85 -12.04 -25.41
CA ILE A 10 -3.98 -11.29 -24.86
C ILE A 10 -3.48 -9.95 -24.30
N THR A 11 -4.39 -8.99 -24.12
CA THR A 11 -4.10 -7.70 -23.47
C THR A 11 -4.99 -7.53 -22.24
N PRO A 12 -4.53 -7.92 -21.04
CA PRO A 12 -5.28 -7.74 -19.80
C PRO A 12 -5.57 -6.24 -19.55
N LYS A 13 -6.75 -5.93 -19.00
CA LYS A 13 -7.12 -4.53 -18.68
C LYS A 13 -6.32 -3.93 -17.52
N ILE A 14 -5.71 -4.80 -16.70
CA ILE A 14 -4.89 -4.46 -15.54
C ILE A 14 -3.77 -5.49 -15.41
N LEU A 15 -2.64 -5.08 -14.83
CA LEU A 15 -1.46 -5.93 -14.63
C LEU A 15 -1.17 -6.12 -13.14
N TYR A 16 -2.22 -6.28 -12.33
CA TYR A 16 -2.10 -6.52 -10.90
C TYR A 16 -2.03 -8.03 -10.65
N TYR A 17 -0.93 -8.66 -11.00
CA TYR A 17 -0.76 -10.12 -10.99
C TYR A 17 -0.41 -10.71 -9.60
N GLY A 18 -0.73 -10.01 -8.52
CA GLY A 18 -0.44 -10.41 -7.15
C GLY A 18 0.59 -9.50 -6.49
N THR A 19 0.10 -8.44 -5.85
CA THR A 19 0.90 -7.44 -5.14
C THR A 19 0.34 -7.22 -3.74
N PRO A 20 1.16 -7.06 -2.69
CA PRO A 20 0.66 -6.68 -1.38
C PRO A 20 -0.12 -5.36 -1.45
N VAL A 21 -1.24 -5.29 -0.73
CA VAL A 21 -1.95 -4.04 -0.49
C VAL A 21 -1.12 -3.19 0.48
N VAL A 22 -1.11 -1.88 0.24
CA VAL A 22 -0.56 -0.88 1.16
C VAL A 22 -1.64 0.16 1.44
N LEU A 23 -1.92 0.41 2.71
CA LEU A 23 -2.71 1.55 3.16
C LEU A 23 -1.74 2.70 3.46
N LEU A 24 -1.54 3.57 2.48
CA LEU A 24 -0.61 4.69 2.59
C LEU A 24 -1.25 5.83 3.39
N THR A 25 -0.69 6.15 4.55
CA THR A 25 -1.09 7.33 5.33
C THR A 25 -0.21 8.53 4.98
N THR A 26 -0.84 9.68 4.83
CA THR A 26 -0.23 10.96 4.43
C THR A 26 -0.98 12.11 5.12
N LEU A 27 -0.40 13.31 5.19
CA LEU A 27 -1.02 14.46 5.85
C LEU A 27 -1.72 15.41 4.88
N ASN A 28 -2.98 15.71 5.14
CA ASN A 28 -3.72 16.81 4.53
C ASN A 28 -3.14 18.17 4.98
N GLU A 29 -3.63 19.24 4.37
CA GLU A 29 -3.18 20.63 4.63
C GLU A 29 -3.35 21.02 6.10
N ASP A 30 -4.41 20.53 6.75
CA ASP A 30 -4.74 20.77 8.15
C ASP A 30 -4.13 19.75 9.12
N ARG A 31 -3.16 18.96 8.65
CA ARG A 31 -2.49 17.89 9.40
C ARG A 31 -3.39 16.71 9.79
N THR A 32 -4.62 16.63 9.32
CA THR A 32 -5.40 15.38 9.42
C THR A 32 -4.83 14.32 8.49
N VAL A 33 -4.99 13.05 8.85
CA VAL A 33 -4.45 11.93 8.06
C VAL A 33 -5.42 11.53 6.94
N ASN A 34 -4.90 11.38 5.73
CA ASN A 34 -5.59 10.70 4.63
C ASN A 34 -5.00 9.29 4.43
N ILE A 35 -5.88 8.31 4.23
CA ILE A 35 -5.53 6.92 3.88
C ILE A 35 -5.76 6.69 2.38
N SER A 36 -4.77 6.14 1.69
CA SER A 36 -4.87 5.78 0.27
C SER A 36 -4.45 4.33 0.05
N PRO A 37 -5.41 3.42 -0.24
CA PRO A 37 -5.08 2.07 -0.68
C PRO A 37 -4.33 2.10 -2.01
N ILE A 38 -3.18 1.44 -2.07
CA ILE A 38 -2.40 1.20 -3.30
C ILE A 38 -1.96 -0.27 -3.33
N SER A 39 -1.62 -0.76 -4.51
CA SER A 39 -1.02 -2.09 -4.70
C SER A 39 0.22 -2.03 -5.59
N SER A 40 0.72 -0.82 -5.84
CA SER A 40 1.83 -0.50 -6.74
C SER A 40 3.06 -0.15 -5.92
N SER A 41 3.69 -1.16 -5.34
CA SER A 41 4.92 -0.99 -4.53
C SER A 41 5.92 -2.12 -4.73
N TRP A 42 7.21 -1.81 -4.62
CA TRP A 42 8.28 -2.80 -4.47
C TRP A 42 9.44 -2.22 -3.64
N ALA A 43 10.23 -3.09 -3.03
CA ALA A 43 11.33 -2.70 -2.13
C ALA A 43 12.68 -3.27 -2.58
N LEU A 44 13.75 -2.53 -2.33
CA LEU A 44 15.14 -2.98 -2.47
C LEU A 44 15.99 -2.35 -1.36
N GLY A 45 16.50 -3.17 -0.44
CA GLY A 45 17.11 -2.67 0.80
C GLY A 45 16.08 -1.91 1.63
N ASN A 46 16.40 -0.70 2.06
CA ASN A 46 15.46 0.21 2.74
C ASN A 46 14.76 1.19 1.80
N CYS A 47 14.96 1.08 0.48
CA CYS A 47 14.27 1.90 -0.51
C CYS A 47 12.97 1.22 -0.95
N ILE A 48 11.87 1.96 -0.98
CA ILE A 48 10.56 1.48 -1.41
C ILE A 48 10.02 2.43 -2.48
N LEU A 49 9.69 1.89 -3.64
CA LEU A 49 9.16 2.64 -4.77
C LEU A 49 7.66 2.44 -4.87
N LEU A 50 6.92 3.55 -4.99
CA LEU A 50 5.46 3.58 -5.06
C LEU A 50 5.00 4.16 -6.40
N GLY A 51 4.02 3.52 -7.03
CA GLY A 51 3.25 4.11 -8.13
C GLY A 51 2.00 4.77 -7.58
N ILE A 52 1.84 6.08 -7.76
CA ILE A 52 0.70 6.84 -7.21
C ILE A 52 -0.02 7.59 -8.33
N GLY A 53 -1.33 7.37 -8.50
CA GLY A 53 -2.13 8.09 -9.50
C GLY A 53 -2.28 9.58 -9.17
N LEU A 54 -2.14 10.45 -10.18
CA LEU A 54 -2.08 11.91 -9.98
C LEU A 54 -3.42 12.55 -9.56
N GLY A 55 -4.54 11.84 -9.75
CA GLY A 55 -5.86 12.29 -9.29
C GLY A 55 -6.19 11.90 -7.84
N GLY A 56 -5.24 11.37 -7.07
CA GLY A 56 -5.38 11.06 -5.64
C GLY A 56 -5.00 12.20 -4.70
N LYS A 57 -5.46 12.12 -3.45
CA LYS A 57 -5.03 13.06 -2.38
C LYS A 57 -3.61 12.77 -1.89
N ALA A 58 -3.18 11.50 -1.95
CA ALA A 58 -1.85 11.09 -1.53
C ALA A 58 -0.72 11.84 -2.25
N ILE A 59 -0.79 12.03 -3.58
CA ILE A 59 0.28 12.74 -4.29
C ILE A 59 0.40 14.20 -3.85
N GLU A 60 -0.73 14.91 -3.70
CA GLU A 60 -0.75 16.31 -3.21
C GLU A 60 -0.14 16.40 -1.82
N ASN A 61 -0.46 15.42 -0.97
CA ASN A 61 0.06 15.36 0.38
C ASN A 61 1.58 15.10 0.41
N LEU A 62 2.08 14.19 -0.42
CA LEU A 62 3.51 13.84 -0.48
C LEU A 62 4.36 14.97 -1.07
N GLU A 63 3.84 15.71 -2.05
CA GLU A 63 4.51 16.88 -2.62
C GLU A 63 4.66 18.01 -1.58
N ARG A 64 3.67 18.18 -0.72
CA ARG A 64 3.69 19.18 0.36
C ARG A 64 4.46 18.71 1.60
N THR A 65 4.32 17.45 1.96
CA THR A 65 4.89 16.85 3.18
C THR A 65 5.53 15.52 2.79
N PRO A 66 6.86 15.48 2.62
CA PRO A 66 7.58 14.34 2.06
C PRO A 66 7.77 13.20 3.08
N GLU A 67 6.69 12.82 3.75
CA GLU A 67 6.63 11.78 4.80
C GLU A 67 5.36 10.94 4.60
N CYS A 68 5.47 9.63 4.82
CA CYS A 68 4.35 8.70 4.76
C CYS A 68 4.55 7.49 5.67
N VAL A 69 3.47 6.75 5.91
CA VAL A 69 3.55 5.40 6.47
C VAL A 69 2.91 4.43 5.49
N LEU A 70 3.64 3.37 5.17
CA LEU A 70 3.13 2.21 4.46
C LEU A 70 2.61 1.23 5.50
N ASN A 71 1.28 1.17 5.66
CA ASN A 71 0.63 0.21 6.55
C ASN A 71 0.23 -1.01 5.75
N ILE A 72 0.82 -2.16 6.03
CA ILE A 72 0.62 -3.41 5.28
C ILE A 72 -0.41 -4.26 6.04
N PRO A 73 -1.67 -4.34 5.57
CA PRO A 73 -2.69 -5.17 6.19
C PRO A 73 -2.39 -6.66 5.98
N ASP A 74 -2.77 -7.48 6.98
CA ASP A 74 -2.97 -8.90 6.72
C ASP A 74 -4.28 -9.15 5.98
N ALA A 75 -4.46 -10.40 5.54
CA ALA A 75 -5.62 -10.83 4.78
C ALA A 75 -6.96 -10.65 5.53
N SER A 76 -6.97 -10.58 6.87
CA SER A 76 -8.19 -10.43 7.66
C SER A 76 -8.81 -9.03 7.52
N LEU A 77 -8.01 -8.03 7.11
CA LEU A 77 -8.44 -6.63 6.99
C LEU A 77 -9.04 -6.27 5.63
N TRP A 78 -9.33 -7.26 4.76
CA TRP A 78 -9.79 -7.01 3.39
C TRP A 78 -11.11 -6.22 3.34
N GLU A 79 -12.03 -6.44 4.28
CA GLU A 79 -13.31 -5.72 4.33
C GLU A 79 -13.10 -4.24 4.65
N GLN A 80 -12.18 -3.92 5.57
CA GLN A 80 -11.85 -2.56 5.94
C GLN A 80 -11.15 -1.84 4.78
N VAL A 81 -10.28 -2.54 4.05
CA VAL A 81 -9.69 -2.02 2.80
C VAL A 81 -10.80 -1.73 1.78
N GLU A 82 -11.75 -2.64 1.58
CA GLU A 82 -12.85 -2.43 0.64
C GLU A 82 -13.78 -1.30 1.05
N ARG A 83 -14.01 -1.09 2.36
CA ARG A 83 -14.76 0.07 2.88
C ARG A 83 -14.09 1.40 2.53
N LEU A 84 -12.77 1.45 2.33
CA LEU A 84 -12.06 2.66 1.86
C LEU A 84 -12.15 2.88 0.35
N ALA A 85 -12.33 1.81 -0.43
CA ALA A 85 -12.25 1.84 -1.89
C ALA A 85 -13.15 2.90 -2.56
N PRO A 86 -14.40 3.15 -2.13
CA PRO A 86 -15.25 4.16 -2.75
C PRO A 86 -14.95 5.60 -2.33
N TYR A 87 -13.92 5.85 -1.51
CA TYR A 87 -13.64 7.17 -0.96
C TYR A 87 -12.38 7.84 -1.50
N THR A 88 -12.46 9.14 -1.76
CA THR A 88 -11.31 10.00 -2.07
C THR A 88 -11.16 11.11 -1.02
N GLY A 89 -9.92 11.51 -0.74
CA GLY A 89 -9.63 12.68 0.09
C GLY A 89 -9.56 14.00 -0.72
N LYS A 90 -9.78 13.94 -2.04
CA LYS A 90 -9.88 15.15 -2.88
C LYS A 90 -11.28 15.74 -2.78
N ASP A 91 -11.34 17.05 -2.52
CA ASP A 91 -12.54 17.85 -2.51
C ASP A 91 -12.30 19.14 -3.32
N PRO A 92 -12.99 19.36 -4.45
CA PRO A 92 -14.06 18.52 -5.02
C PRO A 92 -13.55 17.17 -5.57
N VAL A 93 -14.43 16.16 -5.58
CA VAL A 93 -14.14 14.85 -6.19
C VAL A 93 -13.91 15.04 -7.70
N PRO A 94 -12.76 14.58 -8.27
CA PRO A 94 -12.52 14.68 -9.71
C PRO A 94 -13.61 14.01 -10.56
N PRO A 95 -14.04 14.57 -11.71
CA PRO A 95 -15.15 14.04 -12.50
C PRO A 95 -15.03 12.54 -12.84
N TYR A 96 -13.86 12.11 -13.34
CA TYR A 96 -13.62 10.71 -13.67
C TYR A 96 -13.73 9.75 -12.48
N LYS A 97 -13.52 10.24 -11.24
CA LYS A 97 -13.74 9.46 -10.02
C LYS A 97 -15.22 9.41 -9.66
N GLN A 98 -15.96 10.51 -9.85
CA GLN A 98 -17.42 10.51 -9.64
C GLN A 98 -18.11 9.50 -10.57
N GLU A 99 -17.68 9.42 -11.83
CA GLU A 99 -18.17 8.42 -12.81
C GLU A 99 -17.91 6.98 -12.37
N LEU A 100 -16.84 6.75 -11.60
CA LEU A 100 -16.50 5.46 -11.00
C LEU A 100 -17.19 5.22 -9.64
N GLY A 101 -18.06 6.13 -9.19
CA GLY A 101 -18.81 6.02 -7.94
C GLY A 101 -18.07 6.51 -6.69
N PHE A 102 -16.95 7.22 -6.83
CA PHE A 102 -16.23 7.74 -5.67
C PHE A 102 -16.98 8.89 -5.01
N THR A 103 -16.93 8.92 -3.68
CA THR A 103 -17.42 10.05 -2.86
C THR A 103 -16.28 10.63 -2.02
N TYR A 104 -16.43 11.89 -1.62
CA TYR A 104 -15.45 12.52 -0.73
C TYR A 104 -15.63 12.02 0.71
N LYS A 105 -14.52 11.70 1.37
CA LYS A 105 -14.48 11.46 2.81
C LYS A 105 -13.14 11.97 3.35
N LYS A 106 -13.23 12.87 4.33
CA LYS A 106 -12.08 13.46 5.02
C LYS A 106 -11.46 12.47 6.02
N ASP A 107 -12.27 12.04 6.99
CA ASP A 107 -11.84 11.07 8.00
C ASP A 107 -12.00 9.65 7.48
N LYS A 108 -10.87 9.07 7.06
CA LYS A 108 -10.82 7.71 6.54
C LYS A 108 -10.52 6.65 7.59
N PHE A 109 -10.04 7.05 8.76
CA PHE A 109 -9.93 6.12 9.90
C PHE A 109 -11.33 5.70 10.33
N GLU A 110 -12.20 6.67 10.59
CA GLU A 110 -13.60 6.42 10.94
C GLU A 110 -14.33 5.64 9.84
N ALA A 111 -14.16 6.03 8.58
CA ALA A 111 -14.86 5.43 7.43
C ALA A 111 -14.66 3.91 7.31
N ALA A 112 -13.47 3.43 7.69
CA ALA A 112 -13.10 2.02 7.56
C ALA A 112 -13.08 1.28 8.89
N GLY A 113 -13.26 1.99 10.01
CA GLY A 113 -13.14 1.42 11.35
C GLY A 113 -11.70 1.07 11.73
N PHE A 114 -10.74 1.88 11.29
CA PHE A 114 -9.33 1.77 11.70
C PHE A 114 -9.02 2.67 12.89
N THR A 115 -8.05 2.27 13.70
CA THR A 115 -7.56 3.04 14.83
C THR A 115 -6.24 3.72 14.47
N SER A 116 -6.18 5.03 14.67
CA SER A 116 -4.94 5.78 14.52
C SER A 116 -3.96 5.45 15.66
N THR A 117 -2.67 5.30 15.33
CA THR A 117 -1.59 5.22 16.31
C THR A 117 -0.39 6.04 15.85
N SER A 118 0.20 6.82 16.75
CA SER A 118 1.26 7.76 16.38
C SER A 118 2.51 7.05 15.85
N SER A 119 3.13 7.71 14.88
CA SER A 119 4.46 7.39 14.35
C SER A 119 5.55 7.92 15.28
N THR A 120 6.77 7.43 15.08
CA THR A 120 7.95 7.72 15.93
C THR A 120 9.01 8.57 15.24
N SER A 121 9.09 8.47 13.91
CA SER A 121 10.09 9.11 13.05
C SER A 121 9.46 10.01 11.98
N VAL A 122 8.17 9.85 11.67
CA VAL A 122 7.41 10.69 10.72
C VAL A 122 6.13 11.24 11.34
N GLN A 123 5.51 12.23 10.69
CA GLN A 123 4.30 12.91 11.18
C GLN A 123 2.97 12.19 10.87
N PRO A 124 2.75 11.55 9.71
CA PRO A 124 1.51 10.81 9.47
C PRO A 124 1.36 9.64 10.45
N ASP A 125 0.16 9.47 11.01
CA ASP A 125 -0.12 8.33 11.90
C ASP A 125 -0.11 6.99 11.15
N ARG A 126 0.15 5.92 11.89
CA ARG A 126 0.04 4.52 11.45
C ARG A 126 -1.38 4.00 11.71
N ILE A 127 -1.69 2.86 11.10
CA ILE A 127 -2.92 2.10 11.32
C ILE A 127 -2.61 0.97 12.29
N ALA A 128 -3.20 1.00 13.49
CA ALA A 128 -2.88 0.08 14.57
C ALA A 128 -3.14 -1.39 14.20
N GLU A 129 -4.21 -1.63 13.43
CA GLU A 129 -4.63 -2.96 13.01
C GLU A 129 -3.68 -3.58 11.97
N CYS A 130 -2.95 -2.78 11.19
CA CYS A 130 -2.02 -3.32 10.20
C CYS A 130 -0.81 -3.98 10.87
N PRO A 131 -0.54 -5.27 10.64
CA PRO A 131 0.50 -5.98 11.37
C PRO A 131 1.94 -5.59 11.03
N LEU A 132 2.18 -4.95 9.89
CA LEU A 132 3.48 -4.39 9.52
C LEU A 132 3.29 -2.94 9.07
N GLN A 133 3.98 -2.00 9.70
CA GLN A 133 3.94 -0.59 9.35
C GLN A 133 5.36 -0.05 9.11
N ILE A 134 5.56 0.69 8.04
CA ILE A 134 6.86 1.23 7.65
C ILE A 134 6.73 2.74 7.54
N GLU A 135 7.36 3.44 8.47
CA GLU A 135 7.52 4.89 8.41
C GLU A 135 8.59 5.22 7.36
N ALA A 136 8.31 6.15 6.45
CA ALA A 136 9.18 6.46 5.34
C ALA A 136 9.21 7.94 4.98
N GLU A 137 10.37 8.37 4.50
CA GLU A 137 10.57 9.71 3.92
C GLU A 137 10.59 9.61 2.40
N VAL A 138 9.97 10.58 1.72
CA VAL A 138 10.03 10.70 0.27
C VAL A 138 11.36 11.32 -0.13
N LYS A 139 12.09 10.63 -1.01
CA LYS A 139 13.38 11.09 -1.55
C LYS A 139 13.22 11.73 -2.92
N GLN A 140 12.31 11.22 -3.75
CA GLN A 140 12.06 11.76 -5.08
C GLN A 140 10.64 11.47 -5.55
N ILE A 141 10.05 12.42 -6.27
CA ILE A 141 8.79 12.24 -7.01
C ILE A 141 9.08 12.53 -8.47
N ARG A 142 8.76 11.58 -9.35
CA ARG A 142 8.94 11.72 -10.79
C ARG A 142 7.69 11.34 -11.55
N ILE A 143 7.21 12.22 -12.41
CA ILE A 143 6.10 11.95 -13.34
C ILE A 143 6.72 11.55 -14.68
N PRO A 144 6.47 10.33 -15.18
CA PRO A 144 6.99 9.93 -16.49
C PRO A 144 6.27 10.66 -17.63
N GLU A 145 7.02 11.27 -18.55
CA GLU A 145 6.46 11.97 -19.71
C GLU A 145 5.58 11.06 -20.59
N TYR A 146 5.96 9.78 -20.73
CA TYR A 146 5.23 8.79 -21.51
C TYR A 146 3.95 8.29 -20.81
N SER A 147 3.72 8.67 -19.56
CA SER A 147 2.58 8.19 -18.78
C SER A 147 2.16 9.20 -17.71
N PRO A 148 1.64 10.38 -18.09
CA PRO A 148 1.38 11.50 -17.20
C PRO A 148 0.11 11.32 -16.36
N PHE A 149 -0.26 10.08 -16.01
CA PHE A 149 -1.39 9.77 -15.13
C PHE A 149 -0.94 9.26 -13.75
N PHE A 150 0.34 8.95 -13.57
CA PHE A 150 0.90 8.51 -12.29
C PHE A 150 2.28 9.13 -12.01
N ALA A 151 2.66 9.14 -10.74
CA ALA A 151 3.99 9.46 -10.25
C ALA A 151 4.70 8.19 -9.75
N ILE A 152 6.01 8.15 -9.97
CA ILE A 152 6.95 7.25 -9.30
C ILE A 152 7.48 8.00 -8.09
N VAL A 153 7.16 7.49 -6.90
CA VAL A 153 7.58 8.06 -5.63
C VAL A 153 8.62 7.14 -5.01
N GLU A 154 9.85 7.62 -4.92
CA GLU A 154 10.95 6.94 -4.23
C GLU A 154 10.91 7.32 -2.77
N THR A 155 10.84 6.32 -1.90
CA THR A 155 10.80 6.50 -0.44
C THR A 155 11.91 5.69 0.22
N GLN A 156 12.32 6.12 1.42
CA GLN A 156 13.27 5.39 2.25
C GLN A 156 12.62 5.08 3.59
N ALA A 157 12.62 3.81 3.98
CA ALA A 157 12.18 3.38 5.30
C ALA A 157 13.11 3.94 6.39
N VAL A 158 12.52 4.58 7.39
CA VAL A 158 13.22 5.16 8.55
C VAL A 158 12.86 4.48 9.87
N SER A 159 11.71 3.80 9.94
CA SER A 159 11.32 2.95 11.07
C SER A 159 10.37 1.85 10.60
N VAL A 160 10.50 0.65 11.18
CA VAL A 160 9.64 -0.50 10.88
C VAL A 160 9.05 -1.01 12.17
N HIS A 161 7.73 -1.19 12.16
CA HIS A 161 6.96 -1.69 13.29
C HIS A 161 6.23 -2.95 12.86
N ALA A 162 6.27 -3.96 13.70
CA ALA A 162 5.56 -5.20 13.48
C ALA A 162 4.78 -5.61 14.73
N HIS A 163 3.61 -6.20 14.55
CA HIS A 163 2.92 -6.86 15.66
C HIS A 163 3.79 -7.99 16.19
N THR A 164 3.92 -8.10 17.51
CA THR A 164 4.78 -9.10 18.16
C THR A 164 4.46 -10.53 17.74
N GLY A 165 3.20 -10.82 17.40
CA GLY A 165 2.76 -12.12 16.92
C GLY A 165 3.47 -12.61 15.66
N ILE A 166 3.89 -11.69 14.77
CA ILE A 166 4.54 -12.02 13.49
C ILE A 166 6.07 -11.88 13.52
N ILE A 167 6.67 -11.55 14.67
CA ILE A 167 8.12 -11.40 14.79
C ILE A 167 8.76 -12.76 15.12
N LYS A 168 9.89 -13.07 14.48
CA LYS A 168 10.76 -14.20 14.77
C LYS A 168 12.15 -13.70 15.16
N GLY A 169 12.51 -13.85 16.43
CA GLY A 169 13.76 -13.28 16.96
C GLY A 169 13.66 -11.76 17.12
N GLU A 170 14.71 -11.04 16.73
CA GLU A 170 14.78 -9.57 16.91
C GLU A 170 14.41 -8.79 15.64
N ASN A 171 14.88 -9.24 14.47
CA ASN A 171 14.87 -8.44 13.25
C ASN A 171 14.19 -9.14 12.05
N HIS A 172 13.45 -10.22 12.29
CA HIS A 172 12.83 -11.00 11.21
C HIS A 172 11.32 -11.11 11.38
N ILE A 173 10.60 -11.03 10.26
CA ILE A 173 9.19 -11.39 10.18
C ILE A 173 9.09 -12.91 9.99
N ASP A 174 8.24 -13.57 10.76
CA ASP A 174 7.96 -15.01 10.68
C ASP A 174 7.12 -15.32 9.42
N PRO A 175 7.69 -15.96 8.38
CA PRO A 175 6.94 -16.23 7.15
C PRO A 175 5.77 -17.20 7.36
N ALA A 176 5.80 -18.00 8.43
CA ALA A 176 4.72 -18.94 8.76
C ALA A 176 3.50 -18.25 9.40
N LYS A 177 3.68 -17.02 9.90
CA LYS A 177 2.62 -16.23 10.54
C LYS A 177 2.23 -14.99 9.73
N TRP A 178 3.14 -14.51 8.89
CA TRP A 178 2.88 -13.39 8.00
C TRP A 178 1.92 -13.79 6.89
N ASN A 179 0.77 -13.13 6.83
CA ASN A 179 -0.27 -13.40 5.83
C ASN A 179 -0.81 -12.09 5.23
N PRO A 180 -0.04 -11.42 4.36
CA PRO A 180 -0.42 -10.15 3.76
C PRO A 180 -1.70 -10.27 2.91
N LEU A 181 -2.47 -9.18 2.86
CA LEU A 181 -3.52 -9.03 1.86
C LEU A 181 -2.91 -8.81 0.47
N ILE A 182 -3.20 -9.72 -0.46
CA ILE A 182 -2.72 -9.66 -1.84
C ILE A 182 -3.83 -9.15 -2.76
N TYR A 183 -3.54 -8.13 -3.55
CA TYR A 183 -4.39 -7.66 -4.63
C TYR A 183 -4.00 -8.36 -5.94
N ASN A 184 -4.93 -9.13 -6.50
CA ASN A 184 -4.72 -9.96 -7.68
C ASN A 184 -5.90 -9.79 -8.65
N PHE A 185 -5.69 -9.07 -9.74
CA PHE A 185 -6.69 -8.75 -10.76
C PHE A 185 -8.01 -8.20 -10.21
N ARG A 186 -7.94 -7.24 -9.27
CA ARG A 186 -9.11 -6.66 -8.56
C ARG A 186 -9.84 -7.61 -7.61
N HIS A 187 -9.15 -8.66 -7.18
CA HIS A 187 -9.61 -9.54 -6.12
C HIS A 187 -8.61 -9.54 -4.97
N TYR A 188 -9.11 -9.85 -3.78
CA TYR A 188 -8.31 -9.97 -2.57
C TYR A 188 -8.01 -11.44 -2.30
N PHE A 189 -6.75 -11.74 -1.96
CA PHE A 189 -6.28 -13.07 -1.62
C PHE A 189 -5.41 -13.00 -0.36
N SER A 190 -5.34 -14.13 0.35
CA SER A 190 -4.28 -14.41 1.32
C SER A 190 -3.12 -15.12 0.65
N LEU A 191 -2.04 -15.36 1.40
CA LEU A 191 -1.08 -16.39 1.01
C LEU A 191 -1.72 -17.79 1.11
N GLY A 192 -1.21 -18.71 0.29
CA GLY A 192 -1.48 -20.15 0.40
C GLY A 192 -0.44 -20.85 1.29
N GLU A 193 -0.41 -22.18 1.22
CA GLU A 193 0.60 -22.97 1.94
C GLU A 193 2.03 -22.64 1.47
N GLU A 194 2.97 -22.61 2.43
CA GLU A 194 4.39 -22.43 2.12
C GLU A 194 4.89 -23.60 1.27
N LEU A 195 5.49 -23.29 0.11
CA LEU A 195 6.07 -24.30 -0.78
C LEU A 195 7.51 -24.69 -0.41
N GLY A 196 8.21 -23.82 0.32
CA GLY A 196 9.58 -24.01 0.78
C GLY A 196 10.35 -22.70 0.88
N LYS A 197 11.64 -22.80 1.23
CA LYS A 197 12.52 -21.66 1.47
C LYS A 197 13.77 -21.67 0.58
N THR A 198 14.31 -20.48 0.32
CA THR A 198 15.56 -20.35 -0.44
C THR A 198 16.77 -20.68 0.43
N TYR A 199 17.93 -20.97 -0.19
CA TYR A 199 19.18 -21.24 0.53
C TYR A 199 19.69 -20.06 1.38
N ARG A 200 19.15 -18.85 1.17
CA ARG A 200 19.48 -17.64 1.92
C ARG A 200 18.50 -17.37 3.07
N SER A 201 17.53 -18.24 3.33
CA SER A 201 16.60 -18.07 4.45
C SER A 201 17.36 -18.14 5.77
N GLU A 202 17.23 -17.11 6.59
CA GLU A 202 17.77 -17.04 7.96
C GLU A 202 16.74 -17.52 9.00
N THR A 203 15.53 -17.85 8.56
CA THR A 203 14.42 -18.35 9.37
C THR A 203 14.07 -19.81 9.09
#